data_AF-A0A661HJ12-F1
#
_entry.id   AF-A0A661HJ12-F1
#
_cell.length_a   1.000
_cell.length_b   1.000
_cell.length_c   1.000
_cell.angle_alpha   90.00
_cell.angle_beta   90.00
_cell.angle_gamma   90.00
#
_symmetry.space_group_name_H-M   'P 1'
#
loop_
_entity.id
_entity.type
_entity.pdbx_description
1 polymer ?
#
loop_
_entity_poly.entity_id
_entity_poly.type
_entity_poly.pdbx_seq_one_letter_code
_entity_poly.pdbx_strand_id
1 'polypeptide(L)'
;MIKFFLLTALCFVNIALAQDLNLEKKIGQMLMLGFHGTSADSKSQICKDIKKYHLGAVILFDYNPVNKNKAKNISSKAQLKKLTQDLQSCASDG
;
A
#
# COMPACT_ATOMS: atom_id res chain seq x y z
N MET A 1 -15.72 -42.58 -18.39
CA MET A 1 -16.29 -42.11 -17.11
C MET A 1 -15.26 -41.47 -16.18
N ILE A 2 -14.00 -41.94 -16.13
CA ILE A 2 -12.93 -41.33 -15.31
C ILE A 2 -12.48 -39.92 -15.80
N LYS A 3 -12.45 -39.68 -17.12
CA LYS A 3 -12.08 -38.35 -17.68
C LYS A 3 -13.04 -37.20 -17.32
N PHE A 4 -14.32 -37.51 -17.07
CA PHE A 4 -15.33 -36.49 -16.72
C PHE A 4 -15.20 -36.04 -15.25
N PHE A 5 -14.74 -36.95 -14.38
CA PHE A 5 -14.51 -36.68 -12.96
C PHE A 5 -13.21 -35.88 -12.72
N LEU A 6 -12.21 -36.05 -13.58
CA LEU A 6 -10.96 -35.26 -13.56
C LEU A 6 -11.18 -33.80 -14.01
N LEU A 7 -12.11 -33.55 -14.93
CA LEU A 7 -12.39 -32.21 -15.45
C LEU A 7 -13.17 -31.34 -14.45
N THR A 8 -14.09 -31.94 -13.69
CA THR A 8 -14.83 -31.23 -12.63
C THR A 8 -13.97 -30.93 -11.42
N ALA A 9 -13.06 -31.84 -11.03
CA ALA A 9 -12.09 -31.59 -9.96
C ALA A 9 -11.16 -30.41 -10.26
N LEU A 10 -10.75 -30.22 -11.52
CA LEU A 10 -9.93 -29.08 -11.94
C LEU A 10 -10.65 -27.73 -11.80
N CYS A 11 -11.96 -27.67 -12.03
CA CYS A 11 -12.74 -26.43 -11.88
C CYS A 11 -12.92 -26.01 -10.41
N PHE A 12 -13.06 -26.96 -9.47
CA PHE A 12 -13.19 -26.64 -8.04
C PHE A 12 -11.90 -26.05 -7.44
N VAL A 13 -10.72 -26.47 -7.93
CA VAL A 13 -9.43 -25.91 -7.47
C VAL A 13 -9.26 -24.44 -7.86
N ASN A 14 -9.79 -24.03 -9.01
CA ASN A 14 -9.65 -22.64 -9.48
C ASN A 14 -10.47 -21.63 -8.66
N ILE A 15 -11.64 -22.03 -8.14
CA ILE A 15 -12.48 -21.17 -7.30
C ILE A 15 -11.82 -20.93 -5.93
N ALA A 16 -11.14 -21.93 -5.37
CA ALA A 16 -10.41 -21.78 -4.11
C ALA A 16 -9.19 -20.86 -4.21
N LEU A 17 -8.58 -20.74 -5.41
CA LEU A 17 -7.43 -19.87 -5.67
C LEU A 17 -7.81 -18.41 -5.96
N ALA A 18 -9.07 -18.16 -6.33
CA ALA A 18 -9.62 -16.82 -6.38
C ALA A 18 -9.94 -16.35 -4.95
N GLN A 19 -8.92 -16.16 -4.12
CA GLN A 19 -9.08 -15.47 -2.85
C GLN A 19 -9.55 -14.04 -3.14
N ASP A 20 -10.86 -13.85 -3.02
CA ASP A 20 -11.51 -12.56 -2.99
C ASP A 20 -10.74 -11.69 -1.99
N LEU A 21 -10.25 -10.53 -2.41
CA LEU A 21 -9.65 -9.57 -1.47
C LEU A 21 -10.67 -9.36 -0.35
N ASN A 22 -10.25 -9.59 0.90
CA ASN A 22 -11.16 -9.35 2.02
C ASN A 22 -11.71 -7.91 1.92
N LEU A 23 -12.95 -7.68 2.38
CA LEU A 23 -13.59 -6.37 2.27
C LEU A 23 -12.69 -5.25 2.82
N GLU A 24 -11.95 -5.54 3.88
CA GLU A 24 -10.95 -4.63 4.48
C GLU A 24 -9.87 -4.19 3.48
N LYS A 25 -9.28 -5.10 2.70
CA LYS A 25 -8.29 -4.78 1.68
C LYS A 25 -8.92 -3.96 0.55
N LYS A 26 -10.15 -4.26 0.13
CA LYS A 26 -10.89 -3.43 -0.85
C LYS A 26 -11.09 -2.00 -0.32
N ILE A 27 -11.44 -1.85 0.96
CA ILE A 27 -11.55 -0.54 1.62
C ILE A 27 -10.20 0.17 1.68
N GLY A 28 -9.13 -0.52 2.09
CA GLY A 28 -7.78 0.03 2.13
C GLY A 28 -7.34 0.64 0.80
N GLN A 29 -7.65 -0.04 -0.32
CA GLN A 29 -7.32 0.43 -1.67
C GLN A 29 -8.10 1.68 -2.10
N MET A 30 -9.22 2.02 -1.44
CA MET A 30 -10.00 3.23 -1.71
C MET A 30 -9.56 4.44 -0.87
N LEU A 31 -8.67 4.25 0.11
CA LEU A 31 -8.25 5.29 1.04
C LEU A 31 -6.90 5.92 0.63
N MET A 32 -6.82 7.23 0.86
CA MET A 32 -5.61 8.03 0.72
C MET A 32 -5.27 8.70 2.05
N LEU A 33 -4.07 8.46 2.58
CA LEU A 33 -3.67 8.97 3.89
C LEU A 33 -2.49 9.97 3.78
N GLY A 34 -2.55 11.07 4.52
CA GLY A 34 -1.43 11.97 4.72
C GLY A 34 -0.64 11.63 6.00
N PHE A 35 0.63 12.01 6.07
CA PHE A 35 1.47 11.81 7.27
C PHE A 35 2.46 12.98 7.47
N HIS A 36 3.24 12.94 8.55
CA HIS A 36 4.28 13.92 8.83
C HIS A 36 5.67 13.29 8.72
N GLY A 37 6.62 14.01 8.13
CA GLY A 37 8.00 13.59 8.00
C GLY A 37 8.47 13.52 6.55
N THR A 38 9.79 13.62 6.38
CA THR A 38 10.50 13.61 5.09
C THR A 38 11.17 12.27 4.79
N SER A 39 10.88 11.23 5.57
CA SER A 39 11.36 9.86 5.37
C SER A 39 10.30 8.87 5.84
N ALA A 40 10.38 7.63 5.35
CA ALA A 40 9.40 6.58 5.65
C ALA A 40 10.05 5.20 5.72
N ASP A 41 11.03 5.01 6.61
CA ASP A 41 11.64 3.69 6.77
C ASP A 41 10.64 2.60 7.21
N SER A 42 11.10 1.35 7.22
CA SER A 42 10.26 0.20 7.55
C SER A 42 9.64 0.22 8.96
N LYS A 43 10.14 1.06 9.87
CA LYS A 43 9.67 1.22 11.26
C LYS A 43 8.75 2.44 11.41
N SER A 44 8.67 3.31 10.41
CA SER A 44 7.80 4.48 10.39
C SER A 44 6.32 4.10 10.52
N GLN A 45 5.51 5.01 11.07
CA GLN A 45 4.08 4.77 11.26
C GLN A 45 3.36 4.58 9.91
N ILE A 46 3.67 5.42 8.92
CA ILE A 46 3.05 5.30 7.58
C ILE A 46 3.36 3.95 6.92
N CYS A 47 4.56 3.41 7.09
CA CYS A 47 4.91 2.09 6.55
C CYS A 47 4.13 0.96 7.25
N LYS A 48 3.90 1.08 8.56
CA LYS A 48 3.05 0.15 9.32
C LYS A 48 1.60 0.25 8.86
N ASP A 49 1.10 1.46 8.62
CA ASP A 49 -0.29 1.71 8.20
C ASP A 49 -0.55 1.18 6.79
N ILE A 50 0.38 1.40 5.84
CA ILE A 50 0.33 0.82 4.49
C ILE A 50 0.17 -0.69 4.56
N LYS A 51 1.02 -1.36 5.35
CA LYS A 51 1.02 -2.82 5.48
C LYS A 51 -0.22 -3.34 6.19
N LYS A 52 -0.58 -2.73 7.32
CA LYS A 52 -1.66 -3.20 8.18
C LYS A 52 -3.04 -3.01 7.56
N TYR A 53 -3.27 -1.85 6.92
CA TYR A 53 -4.58 -1.46 6.41
C TYR A 53 -4.70 -1.57 4.90
N HIS A 54 -3.69 -2.12 4.23
CA HIS A 54 -3.65 -2.25 2.77
C HIS A 54 -3.94 -0.93 2.04
N LEU A 55 -3.36 0.17 2.52
CA LEU A 55 -3.63 1.51 1.97
C LEU A 55 -3.26 1.56 0.48
N GLY A 56 -4.19 2.01 -0.35
CA GLY A 56 -3.99 2.17 -1.79
C GLY A 56 -3.20 3.42 -2.16
N ALA A 57 -3.28 4.48 -1.35
CA ALA A 57 -2.62 5.74 -1.66
C ALA A 57 -2.11 6.50 -0.43
N VAL A 58 -1.09 7.31 -0.67
CA VAL A 58 -0.58 8.31 0.27
C VAL A 58 -0.51 9.68 -0.40
N ILE A 59 -0.79 10.74 0.35
CA ILE A 59 -0.69 12.12 -0.13
C ILE A 59 0.48 12.85 0.53
N LEU A 60 1.25 13.55 -0.28
CA LEU A 60 2.43 14.31 0.15
C LEU A 60 2.19 15.81 -0.01
N PHE A 61 2.67 16.58 0.95
CA PHE A 61 2.65 18.04 0.91
C PHE A 61 4.07 18.61 1.08
N ASP A 62 4.35 19.75 0.44
CA ASP A 62 5.58 20.51 0.64
C ASP A 62 5.46 21.46 1.84
N TYR A 63 4.35 22.21 1.91
CA TYR A 63 4.10 23.24 2.90
C TYR A 63 3.62 22.67 4.24
N ASN A 64 4.30 23.06 5.31
CA ASN A 64 3.92 22.70 6.67
C ASN A 64 3.07 23.81 7.31
N PRO A 65 1.77 23.55 7.58
CA PRO A 65 0.88 24.57 8.13
C PRO A 65 1.17 24.91 9.59
N VAL A 66 1.86 24.03 10.33
CA VAL A 66 2.16 24.21 11.76
C VAL A 66 3.49 24.95 11.96
N ASN A 67 4.54 24.56 11.24
CA ASN A 67 5.84 25.23 11.28
C ASN A 67 6.33 25.52 9.86
N LYS A 68 6.14 26.76 9.42
CA LYS A 68 6.45 27.22 8.05
C LYS A 68 7.93 27.14 7.69
N ASN A 69 8.82 27.01 8.68
CA ASN A 69 10.27 26.89 8.47
C ASN A 69 10.73 25.44 8.27
N LYS A 70 9.82 24.46 8.34
CA LYS A 70 10.11 23.03 8.14
C LYS A 70 9.31 22.50 6.97
N ALA A 71 9.92 21.63 6.16
CA ALA A 71 9.19 20.85 5.17
C ALA A 71 8.12 19.96 5.83
N LYS A 72 7.01 19.71 5.12
CA LYS A 72 5.99 18.75 5.56
C LYS A 72 6.36 17.32 5.18
N ASN A 73 6.50 17.04 3.89
CA ASN A 73 7.03 15.79 3.34
C ASN A 73 8.11 16.00 2.27
N ILE A 74 8.07 17.11 1.55
CA ILE A 74 8.94 17.40 0.40
C ILE A 74 9.95 18.48 0.78
N SER A 75 11.23 18.13 0.83
CA SER A 75 12.32 19.09 1.10
C SER A 75 13.25 19.31 -0.09
N SER A 76 13.42 18.31 -0.96
CA SER A 76 14.18 18.42 -2.20
C SER A 76 13.83 17.29 -3.17
N LYS A 77 14.23 17.40 -4.44
CA LYS A 77 14.04 16.34 -5.44
C LYS A 77 14.70 15.01 -5.05
N ALA A 78 15.94 15.08 -4.54
CA ALA A 78 16.69 13.88 -4.15
C ALA A 78 16.06 13.18 -2.94
N GLN A 79 15.65 13.95 -1.93
CA GLN A 79 14.94 13.42 -0.77
C GLN A 79 13.58 12.84 -1.18
N LEU A 80 12.81 13.52 -2.04
CA LEU A 80 11.51 13.03 -2.49
C LEU A 80 11.63 11.70 -3.22
N LYS A 81 12.64 11.53 -4.08
CA LYS A 81 12.93 10.26 -4.74
C LYS A 81 13.16 9.14 -3.73
N LYS A 82 13.93 9.40 -2.67
CA LYS A 82 14.17 8.42 -1.60
C LYS A 82 12.89 8.12 -0.82
N LEU A 83 12.12 9.15 -0.47
CA LEU A 83 10.86 8.99 0.25
C LEU A 83 9.85 8.14 -0.52
N THR A 84 9.68 8.38 -1.83
CA THR A 84 8.75 7.58 -2.63
C THR A 84 9.23 6.15 -2.80
N GLN A 85 10.54 5.91 -2.93
CA GLN A 85 11.11 4.56 -2.91
C GLN A 85 10.83 3.84 -1.59
N ASP A 86 11.01 4.52 -0.46
CA ASP A 86 10.73 3.95 0.86
C ASP A 86 9.25 3.58 1.01
N LEU A 87 8.33 4.50 0.64
CA LEU A 87 6.89 4.26 0.67
C LEU A 87 6.47 3.08 -0.21
N GLN A 88 7.02 2.97 -1.43
CA GLN A 88 6.73 1.84 -2.31
C GLN A 88 7.28 0.52 -1.75
N SER A 89 8.44 0.54 -1.09
CA SER A 89 9.00 -0.66 -0.43
C SER A 89 8.16 -1.16 0.76
N CYS A 90 7.22 -0.34 1.25
CA CYS A 90 6.26 -0.73 2.27
C CYS A 90 5.05 -1.46 1.70
N ALA A 91 4.70 -1.22 0.43
CA ALA A 91 3.58 -1.86 -0.23
C ALA A 91 3.89 -3.34 -0.52
N SER A 92 2.84 -4.15 -0.59
CA SER A 92 2.95 -5.59 -0.86
C SER A 92 2.57 -5.96 -2.30
N ASP A 93 2.03 -4.99 -3.04
CA ASP A 93 1.29 -5.12 -4.29
C ASP A 93 1.65 -4.04 -5.33
N GLY A 94 2.84 -3.44 -5.23
CA GLY A 94 3.37 -2.42 -6.15
C GLY A 94 4.52 -2.89 -7.02
#